data_AF-A0A564ZKX0-F1
#
_entry.id   AF-A0A564ZKX0-F1
#
_cell.length_a   1.000
_cell.length_b   1.000
_cell.length_c   1.000
_cell.angle_alpha   90.00
_cell.angle_beta   90.00
_cell.angle_gamma   90.00
#
_symmetry.space_group_name_H-M   'P 1'
#
loop_
_entity.id
_entity.type
_entity.pdbx_description
1 polymer ?
#
loop_
_entity_poly.entity_id
_entity_poly.type
_entity_poly.pdbx_seq_one_letter_code
_entity_poly.pdbx_strand_id
1 'polypeptide(L)'
;MGLGNPGQEYERSRHNVGFWVVDTLADRLGVAVTRCRYRSLFARGLLHGSQVLLAKPLTFMNESGFSVSRWQQALRLEPGRIIVVHDDLDLPLSQLRVKAGGGDGGHRGVRSVVEAIGSSDFLRVRVGVGRPREGRDAATHVLESFDEREGEMMRGAVQRATDAVETLVQDGLDAAMNRYNVRGVRQACMA
;
A
#
# COMPACT_ATOMS: atom_id res chain seq x y z
N MET A 1 -3.36 5.39 -3.46
CA MET A 1 -4.19 5.13 -2.25
C MET A 1 -3.40 4.22 -1.33
N GLY A 2 -3.07 4.65 -0.12
CA GLY A 2 -2.43 3.80 0.88
C GLY A 2 -3.49 3.24 1.81
N LEU A 3 -3.51 1.92 2.02
CA LEU A 3 -4.42 1.30 2.99
C LEU A 3 -3.81 1.31 4.39
N GLY A 4 -4.68 1.36 5.40
CA GLY A 4 -4.34 1.44 6.82
C GLY A 4 -5.58 1.68 7.68
N ASN A 5 -5.42 1.56 9.00
CA ASN A 5 -6.42 1.95 9.99
C ASN A 5 -6.07 3.34 10.57
N PRO A 6 -7.06 4.23 10.75
CA PRO A 6 -6.88 5.48 11.47
C PRO A 6 -6.82 5.25 12.99
N GLY A 7 -6.13 6.12 13.72
CA GLY A 7 -5.98 6.03 15.18
C GLY A 7 -4.52 5.84 15.59
N GLN A 8 -4.15 6.41 16.73
CA GLN A 8 -2.77 6.41 17.23
C GLN A 8 -2.27 4.99 17.51
N GLU A 9 -3.17 4.10 17.93
CA GLU A 9 -2.87 2.71 18.24
C GLU A 9 -2.42 1.89 17.01
N TYR A 10 -2.78 2.33 15.79
CA TYR A 10 -2.43 1.63 14.55
C TYR A 10 -1.27 2.28 13.80
N GLU A 11 -0.80 3.46 14.21
CA GLU A 11 0.21 4.25 13.48
C GLU A 11 1.45 3.44 13.12
N ARG A 12 1.86 2.53 14.01
CA ARG A 12 3.06 1.69 13.87
C ARG A 12 2.76 0.23 13.48
N SER A 13 1.49 -0.09 13.22
CA SER A 13 1.06 -1.45 12.88
C SER A 13 1.51 -1.88 11.49
N ARG A 14 1.68 -3.19 11.29
CA ARG A 14 2.03 -3.76 9.97
C ARG A 14 0.97 -3.42 8.92
N HIS A 15 -0.29 -3.31 9.29
CA HIS A 15 -1.41 -2.93 8.41
C HIS A 15 -1.35 -1.49 7.89
N ASN A 16 -0.51 -0.64 8.48
CA ASN A 16 -0.40 0.79 8.12
C ASN A 16 0.76 1.11 7.17
N VAL A 17 1.48 0.11 6.67
CA VAL A 17 2.57 0.34 5.68
C VAL A 17 2.09 1.09 4.44
N GLY A 18 0.83 0.92 4.02
CA GLY A 18 0.26 1.68 2.91
C GLY A 18 0.19 3.18 3.21
N PHE A 19 -0.15 3.57 4.45
CA PHE A 19 -0.10 4.98 4.88
C PHE A 19 1.33 5.51 4.88
N TRP A 20 2.30 4.74 5.37
CA TRP A 20 3.70 5.18 5.42
C TRP A 20 4.28 5.45 4.03
N VAL A 21 3.91 4.63 3.04
CA VAL A 21 4.31 4.87 1.64
C VAL A 21 3.68 6.15 1.10
N VAL A 22 2.41 6.43 1.43
CA VAL A 22 1.74 7.68 1.05
C VAL A 22 2.39 8.89 1.72
N ASP A 23 2.73 8.79 3.00
CA ASP A 23 3.39 9.85 3.74
C ASP A 23 4.79 10.13 3.17
N THR A 24 5.57 9.08 2.92
CA THR A 24 6.89 9.20 2.26
C THR A 24 6.79 9.83 0.87
N LEU A 25 5.78 9.44 0.08
CA LEU A 25 5.58 10.03 -1.25
C LEU A 25 5.14 11.50 -1.15
N ALA A 26 4.31 11.85 -0.17
CA ALA A 26 3.89 13.22 0.05
C ALA A 26 5.06 14.13 0.45
N ASP A 27 5.94 13.63 1.32
CA ASP A 27 7.17 14.33 1.73
C ASP A 27 8.08 14.59 0.51
N ARG A 28 8.29 13.60 -0.36
CA ARG A 28 9.07 13.76 -1.61
C ARG A 28 8.47 14.79 -2.55
N LEU A 29 7.14 14.90 -2.59
CA LEU A 29 6.43 15.87 -3.41
C LEU A 29 6.32 17.26 -2.76
N GLY A 30 6.76 17.42 -1.50
CA GLY A 30 6.62 18.68 -0.76
C GLY A 30 5.16 19.05 -0.47
N VAL A 31 4.28 18.07 -0.31
CA VAL A 31 2.85 18.28 -0.03
C VAL A 31 2.42 17.63 1.28
N ALA A 32 1.46 18.23 1.97
CA ALA A 32 0.92 17.69 3.21
C ALA A 32 -0.42 16.96 2.97
N VAL A 33 -0.55 15.71 3.42
CA VAL A 33 -1.78 14.89 3.32
C VAL A 33 -2.74 15.21 4.47
N THR A 34 -3.24 16.44 4.48
CA THR A 34 -4.06 16.98 5.60
C THR A 34 -5.49 17.33 5.20
N ARG A 35 -5.80 17.42 3.91
CA ARG A 35 -7.14 17.78 3.46
C ARG A 35 -8.09 16.61 3.67
N CYS A 36 -9.29 16.88 4.18
CA CYS A 36 -10.31 15.84 4.41
C CYS A 36 -11.36 15.84 3.30
N ARG A 37 -11.61 14.69 2.67
CA ARG A 37 -12.79 14.47 1.79
C ARG A 37 -13.05 12.98 1.64
N TYR A 38 -14.31 12.60 1.42
CA TYR A 38 -14.72 11.20 1.21
C TYR A 38 -14.20 10.22 2.28
N ARG A 39 -14.20 10.67 3.54
CA ARG A 39 -13.63 9.93 4.68
C ARG A 39 -12.18 9.52 4.45
N SER A 40 -11.37 10.41 3.90
CA SER A 40 -9.94 10.20 3.68
C SER A 40 -9.17 11.50 3.88
N LEU A 41 -7.93 11.39 4.34
CA LEU A 41 -6.93 12.45 4.16
C LEU A 41 -6.40 12.38 2.74
N PHE A 42 -6.19 13.53 2.11
CA PHE A 42 -5.64 13.58 0.76
C PHE A 42 -4.75 14.80 0.51
N ALA A 43 -3.91 14.66 -0.50
CA ALA A 43 -3.15 15.74 -1.11
C ALA A 43 -3.18 15.60 -2.63
N ARG A 44 -2.97 16.71 -3.33
CA ARG A 44 -2.69 16.70 -4.77
C ARG A 44 -1.25 17.14 -4.96
N GLY A 45 -0.55 16.50 -5.90
CA GLY A 45 0.83 16.81 -6.23
C GLY A 45 1.11 16.59 -7.71
N LEU A 46 2.33 16.92 -8.10
CA LEU A 46 2.85 16.67 -9.44
C LEU A 46 3.99 15.67 -9.33
N LEU A 47 3.80 14.48 -9.89
CA LEU A 47 4.80 13.41 -9.88
C LEU A 47 5.25 13.15 -11.33
N HIS A 48 6.52 13.46 -11.62
CA HIS A 48 7.10 13.37 -12.98
C HIS A 48 6.23 14.05 -14.06
N GLY A 49 5.68 15.23 -13.75
CA GLY A 49 4.79 15.97 -14.66
C GLY A 49 3.34 15.47 -14.71
N SER A 50 3.02 14.36 -14.06
CA SER A 50 1.65 13.84 -13.95
C SER A 50 0.95 14.36 -12.70
N GLN A 51 -0.29 14.84 -12.84
CA GLN A 51 -1.11 15.20 -11.69
C GLN A 51 -1.53 13.93 -10.93
N VAL A 52 -1.22 13.88 -9.64
CA VAL A 52 -1.56 12.75 -8.77
C VAL A 52 -2.39 13.20 -7.58
N LEU A 53 -3.24 12.28 -7.10
CA LEU A 53 -3.93 12.41 -5.83
C LEU A 53 -3.43 11.31 -4.89
N LEU A 54 -2.86 11.75 -3.77
CA LEU A 54 -2.47 10.88 -2.66
C LEU A 54 -3.62 10.85 -1.68
N ALA A 55 -3.99 9.67 -1.16
CA ALA A 55 -4.97 9.60 -0.09
C ALA A 55 -4.78 8.39 0.83
N LYS A 56 -5.20 8.61 2.08
CA LYS A 56 -5.24 7.67 3.20
C LYS A 56 -6.70 7.61 3.69
N PRO A 57 -7.46 6.53 3.39
CA PRO A 57 -8.79 6.32 3.94
C PRO A 57 -8.78 6.46 5.47
N LEU A 58 -9.75 7.16 6.03
CA LEU A 58 -9.98 7.31 7.48
C LEU A 58 -11.15 6.43 7.93
N THR A 59 -11.44 5.37 7.18
CA THR A 59 -12.34 4.29 7.58
C THR A 59 -11.52 3.18 8.22
N PHE A 60 -12.15 2.24 8.93
CA PHE A 60 -11.47 0.98 9.22
C PHE A 60 -11.10 0.24 7.94
N MET A 61 -10.10 -0.64 8.03
CA MET A 61 -9.50 -1.33 6.90
C MET A 61 -10.56 -2.01 6.02
N ASN A 62 -11.52 -2.71 6.62
CA ASN A 62 -12.60 -3.43 5.93
C ASN A 62 -13.62 -2.52 5.22
N GLU A 63 -13.54 -1.20 5.41
CA GLU A 63 -14.40 -0.21 4.75
C GLU A 63 -13.62 0.73 3.80
N SER A 64 -12.32 0.44 3.56
CA SER A 64 -11.45 1.26 2.70
C SER A 64 -12.04 1.52 1.30
N GLY A 65 -12.81 0.57 0.78
CA GLY A 65 -13.46 0.68 -0.53
C GLY A 65 -14.41 1.86 -0.64
N PHE A 66 -15.04 2.30 0.46
CA PHE A 66 -15.91 3.48 0.44
C PHE A 66 -15.15 4.72 -0.01
N SER A 67 -13.97 4.99 0.56
CA SER A 67 -13.18 6.16 0.18
C SER A 67 -12.64 6.04 -1.24
N VAL A 68 -12.19 4.85 -1.64
CA VAL A 68 -11.64 4.61 -2.98
C VAL A 68 -12.70 4.80 -4.06
N SER A 69 -13.89 4.22 -3.91
CA SER A 69 -14.96 4.34 -4.91
C SER A 69 -15.47 5.78 -5.06
N ARG A 70 -15.54 6.55 -3.96
CA ARG A 70 -15.90 7.96 -4.01
C ARG A 70 -14.90 8.80 -4.78
N TRP A 71 -13.60 8.55 -4.61
CA TRP A 71 -12.56 9.22 -5.40
C TRP A 71 -12.59 8.80 -6.86
N GLN A 72 -12.74 7.50 -7.14
CA GLN A 72 -12.89 6.98 -8.50
C GLN A 72 -14.02 7.69 -9.24
N GLN A 73 -15.22 7.74 -8.65
CA GLN A 73 -16.39 8.40 -9.24
C GLN A 73 -16.19 9.90 -9.43
N ALA A 74 -15.67 10.59 -8.39
CA ALA A 74 -15.47 12.04 -8.43
C ALA A 74 -14.46 12.49 -9.49
N LEU A 75 -13.44 11.66 -9.75
CA LEU A 75 -12.39 11.93 -10.72
C LEU A 75 -12.57 11.19 -12.06
N ARG A 76 -13.64 10.39 -12.19
CA ARG A 76 -13.93 9.53 -13.36
C ARG A 76 -12.72 8.67 -13.75
N LEU A 77 -12.11 8.03 -12.76
CA LEU A 77 -10.92 7.20 -12.95
C LEU A 77 -11.32 5.79 -13.40
N GLU A 78 -10.67 5.33 -14.46
CA GLU A 78 -10.62 3.90 -14.78
C GLU A 78 -9.83 3.13 -13.70
N PRO A 79 -10.17 1.86 -13.39
CA PRO A 79 -9.46 1.09 -12.37
C PRO A 79 -7.95 1.06 -12.55
N GLY A 80 -7.45 0.94 -13.79
CA GLY A 80 -6.02 0.94 -14.10
C GLY A 80 -5.28 2.25 -13.81
N ARG A 81 -5.99 3.34 -13.47
CA ARG A 81 -5.42 4.62 -13.00
C ARG A 81 -5.33 4.69 -11.47
N ILE A 82 -5.79 3.67 -10.76
CA ILE A 82 -5.75 3.59 -9.30
C ILE A 82 -4.59 2.69 -8.89
N ILE A 83 -3.71 3.22 -8.05
CA ILE A 83 -2.65 2.45 -7.39
C ILE A 83 -3.03 2.28 -5.92
N VAL A 84 -3.13 1.03 -5.47
CA VAL A 84 -3.39 0.66 -4.07
C VAL A 84 -2.11 0.10 -3.46
N VAL A 85 -1.66 0.70 -2.36
CA VAL A 85 -0.50 0.22 -1.58
C VAL A 85 -1.00 -0.42 -0.29
N HIS A 86 -0.59 -1.65 -0.01
CA HIS A 86 -1.05 -2.41 1.16
C HIS A 86 -0.02 -3.43 1.63
N ASP A 87 -0.15 -3.90 2.86
CA ASP A 87 0.66 -5.00 3.41
C ASP A 87 0.27 -6.35 2.83
N ASP A 88 1.20 -7.29 2.89
CA ASP A 88 1.00 -8.64 2.40
C ASP A 88 1.70 -9.67 3.29
N LEU A 89 0.89 -10.55 3.88
CA LEU A 89 1.37 -11.63 4.74
C LEU A 89 2.11 -12.72 3.95
N ASP A 90 1.78 -12.91 2.67
CA ASP A 90 2.37 -13.99 1.86
C ASP A 90 3.71 -13.60 1.24
N LEU A 91 4.05 -12.31 1.30
CA LEU A 91 5.38 -11.83 0.92
C LEU A 91 6.29 -11.83 2.16
N PRO A 92 7.53 -12.34 2.04
CA PRO A 92 8.52 -12.21 3.11
C PRO A 92 8.72 -10.75 3.50
N LEU A 93 9.04 -10.52 4.78
CA LEU A 93 9.26 -9.19 5.32
C LEU A 93 10.18 -8.35 4.42
N SER A 94 9.78 -7.10 4.16
CA SER A 94 10.46 -6.12 3.31
C SER A 94 10.49 -6.40 1.79
N GLN A 95 10.00 -7.57 1.34
CA GLN A 95 9.88 -7.84 -0.10
C GLN A 95 8.71 -7.09 -0.71
N LEU A 96 8.83 -6.76 -2.00
CA LEU A 96 7.81 -6.04 -2.73
C LEU A 96 7.25 -6.91 -3.86
N ARG A 97 5.99 -6.65 -4.21
CA ARG A 97 5.42 -7.13 -5.46
C ARG A 97 4.52 -6.07 -6.08
N VAL A 98 4.80 -5.71 -7.31
CA VAL A 98 3.95 -4.89 -8.17
C VAL A 98 3.13 -5.79 -9.08
N LYS A 99 1.83 -5.50 -9.22
CA LYS A 99 0.92 -6.23 -10.13
C LYS A 99 -0.31 -5.40 -10.49
N ALA A 100 -0.94 -5.73 -11.61
CA ALA A 100 -2.33 -5.38 -11.89
C ALA A 100 -3.28 -6.51 -11.47
N GLY A 101 -4.51 -6.19 -11.08
CA GLY A 101 -5.56 -7.21 -10.96
C GLY A 101 -5.46 -8.16 -9.77
N GLY A 102 -6.22 -9.25 -9.85
CA GLY A 102 -6.14 -10.45 -9.00
C GLY A 102 -6.95 -10.38 -7.69
N GLY A 103 -6.96 -11.49 -6.95
CA GLY A 103 -7.76 -11.62 -5.72
C GLY A 103 -7.27 -10.76 -4.54
N ASP A 104 -8.07 -10.69 -3.49
CA ASP A 104 -7.76 -9.95 -2.25
C ASP A 104 -6.72 -10.66 -1.36
N GLY A 105 -6.50 -11.96 -1.56
CA GLY A 105 -5.52 -12.73 -0.77
C GLY A 105 -5.87 -12.75 0.72
N GLY A 106 -7.15 -12.65 1.06
CA GLY A 106 -7.61 -12.54 2.46
C GLY A 106 -7.47 -11.14 3.06
N HIS A 107 -6.89 -10.17 2.35
CA HIS A 107 -6.71 -8.81 2.85
C HIS A 107 -8.03 -8.03 2.80
N ARG A 108 -8.60 -7.73 3.97
CA ARG A 108 -9.94 -7.10 4.12
C ARG A 108 -10.07 -5.74 3.41
N GLY A 109 -9.02 -4.92 3.42
CA GLY A 109 -9.04 -3.64 2.71
C GLY A 109 -9.08 -3.78 1.19
N VAL A 110 -8.25 -4.65 0.62
CA VAL A 110 -8.28 -4.96 -0.82
C VAL A 110 -9.64 -5.54 -1.22
N ARG A 111 -10.20 -6.45 -0.43
CA ARG A 111 -11.55 -6.98 -0.65
C ARG A 111 -12.59 -5.86 -0.71
N SER A 112 -12.60 -4.99 0.30
CA SER A 112 -13.47 -3.81 0.37
C SER A 112 -13.34 -2.93 -0.88
N VAL A 113 -12.11 -2.68 -1.35
CA VAL A 113 -11.87 -1.91 -2.57
C VAL A 113 -12.45 -2.58 -3.80
N VAL A 114 -12.19 -3.88 -4.00
CA VAL A 114 -12.73 -4.66 -5.13
C VAL A 114 -14.26 -4.62 -5.14
N GLU A 115 -14.90 -4.86 -4.00
CA GLU A 115 -16.36 -4.83 -3.85
C GLU A 115 -16.93 -3.45 -4.16
N ALA A 116 -16.31 -2.38 -3.65
CA ALA A 116 -16.83 -1.02 -3.77
C ALA A 116 -16.65 -0.41 -5.17
N ILE A 117 -15.59 -0.78 -5.91
CA ILE A 117 -15.36 -0.26 -7.26
C ILE A 117 -15.88 -1.20 -8.36
N GLY A 118 -16.24 -2.45 -8.01
CA GLY A 118 -16.78 -3.44 -8.95
C GLY A 118 -15.74 -4.03 -9.92
N SER A 119 -14.45 -3.85 -9.65
CA SER A 119 -13.35 -4.36 -10.48
C SER A 119 -12.13 -4.67 -9.63
N SER A 120 -11.32 -5.63 -10.07
CA SER A 120 -10.03 -5.94 -9.46
C SER A 120 -8.84 -5.29 -10.17
N ASP A 121 -9.07 -4.64 -11.31
CA ASP A 121 -8.07 -4.34 -12.35
C ASP A 121 -7.18 -3.12 -12.05
N PHE A 122 -7.24 -2.63 -10.81
CA PHE A 122 -6.34 -1.61 -10.32
C PHE A 122 -4.92 -2.14 -10.09
N LEU A 123 -3.98 -1.21 -10.07
CA LEU A 123 -2.57 -1.50 -9.84
C LEU A 123 -2.31 -1.62 -8.34
N ARG A 124 -1.38 -2.49 -7.96
CA ARG A 124 -1.05 -2.79 -6.56
C ARG A 124 0.44 -2.76 -6.34
N VAL A 125 0.84 -2.11 -5.25
CA VAL A 125 2.16 -2.26 -4.64
C VAL A 125 1.97 -2.98 -3.32
N ARG A 126 2.36 -4.25 -3.30
CA ARG A 126 2.24 -5.15 -2.14
C ARG A 126 3.54 -5.09 -1.36
N VAL A 127 3.45 -4.78 -0.07
CA VAL A 127 4.60 -4.68 0.83
C VAL A 127 4.60 -5.86 1.79
N GLY A 128 5.61 -6.71 1.72
CA GLY A 128 5.72 -7.90 2.54
C GLY A 128 5.94 -7.57 4.00
N VAL A 129 5.04 -8.09 4.84
CA VAL A 129 5.11 -7.97 6.30
C VAL A 129 5.37 -9.33 6.97
N GLY A 130 5.46 -10.40 6.18
CA GLY A 130 5.71 -11.75 6.65
C GLY A 130 4.47 -12.40 7.27
N ARG A 131 4.48 -13.74 7.34
CA ARG A 131 3.47 -14.49 8.10
C ARG A 131 3.84 -14.51 9.58
N PRO A 132 2.85 -14.54 10.48
CA PRO A 132 3.13 -14.82 11.89
C PRO A 132 3.75 -16.20 12.06
N ARG A 133 4.41 -16.41 13.21
CA ARG A 133 4.84 -17.75 13.64
C ARG A 133 3.65 -18.69 13.72
N GLU A 134 3.89 -19.98 13.51
CA GLU A 134 2.85 -21.01 13.55
C GLU A 134 2.03 -20.92 14.85
N GLY A 135 0.71 -21.06 14.72
CA GLY A 135 -0.24 -20.97 15.85
C GLY A 135 -0.66 -19.55 16.26
N ARG A 136 -0.07 -18.49 15.70
CA ARG A 136 -0.54 -17.11 15.92
C ARG A 136 -1.57 -16.67 14.88
N ASP A 137 -2.56 -15.91 15.35
CA ASP A 137 -3.61 -15.33 14.50
C ASP A 137 -3.06 -14.22 13.60
N ALA A 138 -3.39 -14.31 12.31
CA ALA A 138 -2.98 -13.35 11.29
C ALA A 138 -3.61 -11.97 11.49
N ALA A 139 -4.86 -11.90 11.96
CA ALA A 139 -5.54 -10.62 12.17
C ALA A 139 -4.89 -9.83 13.32
N THR A 140 -4.48 -10.52 14.37
CA THR A 140 -3.70 -9.91 15.47
C THR A 140 -2.33 -9.45 14.98
N HIS A 141 -1.62 -10.30 14.23
CA HIS A 141 -0.27 -10.01 13.75
C HIS A 141 -0.17 -8.71 12.91
N VAL A 142 -1.14 -8.47 12.02
CA VAL A 142 -1.11 -7.26 11.19
C VAL A 142 -1.38 -5.97 11.98
N LEU A 143 -2.03 -6.07 13.14
CA LEU A 143 -2.29 -4.92 14.02
C LEU A 143 -1.13 -4.65 15.00
N GLU A 144 -0.24 -5.61 15.22
CA GLU A 144 0.97 -5.44 16.02
C GLU A 144 1.97 -4.50 15.33
N SER A 145 2.84 -3.84 16.12
CA SER A 145 3.97 -3.07 15.58
C SER A 145 5.14 -3.97 15.18
N PHE A 146 6.00 -3.47 14.29
CA PHE A 146 7.30 -4.08 14.01
C PHE A 146 8.23 -3.97 15.23
N ASP A 147 9.06 -4.99 15.45
CA ASP A 147 10.20 -4.82 16.37
C ASP A 147 11.26 -3.89 15.77
N GLU A 148 12.32 -3.59 16.54
CA GLU A 148 13.35 -2.65 16.10
C GLU A 148 14.03 -3.08 14.79
N ARG A 149 14.42 -4.36 14.70
CA ARG A 149 15.11 -4.93 13.53
C ARG A 149 14.20 -4.99 12.31
N GLU A 150 12.96 -5.42 12.52
CA GLU A 150 11.91 -5.41 11.49
C GLU A 150 11.66 -3.99 11.01
N GLY A 151 11.58 -3.02 11.93
CA GLY A 151 11.38 -1.61 11.64
C GLY A 151 12.47 -1.04 10.72
N GLU A 152 13.74 -1.41 10.92
CA GLU A 152 14.82 -0.98 10.03
C GLU A 152 14.67 -1.50 8.61
N MET A 153 14.36 -2.79 8.48
CA MET A 153 14.11 -3.41 7.17
C MET A 153 12.91 -2.77 6.49
N MET A 154 11.87 -2.45 7.26
CA MET A 154 10.65 -1.83 6.76
C MET A 154 10.84 -0.37 6.35
N ARG A 155 11.71 0.41 7.01
CA ARG A 155 12.09 1.75 6.52
C ARG A 155 12.64 1.68 5.10
N GLY A 156 13.55 0.73 4.84
CA GLY A 156 14.07 0.48 3.49
C GLY A 156 13.00 -0.02 2.51
N ALA A 157 12.07 -0.87 2.97
CA ALA A 157 10.97 -1.37 2.14
C ALA A 157 10.00 -0.27 1.73
N VAL A 158 9.66 0.65 2.64
CA VAL A 158 8.79 1.80 2.38
C VAL A 158 9.41 2.69 1.31
N GLN A 159 10.70 3.01 1.40
CA GLN A 159 11.39 3.79 0.37
C GLN A 159 11.31 3.12 -1.01
N ARG A 160 11.61 1.82 -1.09
CA ARG A 160 11.50 1.06 -2.35
C ARG A 160 10.07 0.98 -2.87
N ALA A 161 9.08 0.89 -1.98
CA ALA A 161 7.67 0.88 -2.36
C ALA A 161 7.23 2.24 -2.91
N THR A 162 7.74 3.34 -2.33
CA THR A 162 7.57 4.69 -2.89
C THR A 162 8.21 4.77 -4.29
N ASP A 163 9.45 4.31 -4.47
CA ASP A 163 10.11 4.27 -5.78
C ASP A 163 9.31 3.43 -6.81
N ALA A 164 8.68 2.35 -6.36
CA ALA A 164 7.81 1.53 -7.20
C ALA A 164 6.54 2.28 -7.65
N VAL A 165 5.93 3.09 -6.78
CA VAL A 165 4.81 3.96 -7.15
C VAL A 165 5.26 5.02 -8.14
N GLU A 166 6.42 5.64 -7.94
CA GLU A 166 6.99 6.61 -8.87
C GLU A 166 7.24 6.00 -10.26
N THR A 167 7.85 4.81 -10.28
CA THR A 167 8.10 4.05 -11.52
C THR A 167 6.79 3.67 -12.23
N LEU A 168 5.74 3.28 -11.48
CA LEU A 168 4.42 3.00 -12.07
C LEU A 168 3.82 4.22 -12.78
N VAL A 169 4.00 5.41 -12.20
CA VAL A 169 3.47 6.66 -12.76
C VAL A 169 4.29 7.13 -13.96
N GLN A 170 5.62 6.99 -13.90
CA GLN A 170 6.53 7.49 -14.93
C GLN A 170 6.71 6.52 -16.10
N ASP A 171 7.03 5.25 -15.80
CA ASP A 171 7.53 4.27 -16.76
C ASP A 171 6.53 3.13 -17.01
N GLY A 172 5.47 3.03 -16.21
CA GLY A 172 4.38 2.07 -16.37
C GLY A 172 4.60 0.73 -15.68
N LEU A 173 3.62 -0.17 -15.87
CA LEU A 173 3.51 -1.43 -15.14
C LEU A 173 4.68 -2.40 -15.41
N ASP A 174 5.04 -2.61 -16.68
CA ASP A 174 6.06 -3.59 -17.05
C ASP A 174 7.43 -3.21 -16.48
N ALA A 175 7.80 -1.92 -16.55
CA ALA A 175 9.03 -1.40 -15.98
C ALA A 175 9.06 -1.58 -14.45
N ALA A 176 7.97 -1.22 -13.77
CA ALA A 176 7.86 -1.40 -12.32
C ALA A 176 7.92 -2.89 -11.92
N MET A 177 7.22 -3.77 -12.65
CA MET A 177 7.27 -5.20 -12.40
C MET A 177 8.69 -5.73 -12.58
N ASN A 178 9.36 -5.45 -13.69
CA ASN A 178 10.72 -5.93 -13.95
C ASN A 178 11.72 -5.49 -12.87
N ARG A 179 11.55 -4.27 -12.35
CA ARG A 179 12.47 -3.70 -11.36
C ARG A 179 12.23 -4.20 -9.93
N TYR A 180 10.97 -4.30 -9.51
CA TYR A 180 10.63 -4.53 -8.10
C TYR A 180 10.12 -5.94 -7.80
N ASN A 181 9.78 -6.74 -8.82
CA ASN A 181 9.37 -8.14 -8.65
C ASN A 181 10.56 -9.12 -8.61
N VAL A 182 11.71 -8.65 -8.12
CA VAL A 182 12.90 -9.48 -7.97
C VAL A 182 12.71 -10.47 -6.82
N ARG A 183 12.94 -11.75 -7.09
CA ARG A 183 13.00 -12.76 -6.02
C ARG A 183 14.21 -12.40 -5.16
N GLY A 184 13.99 -12.12 -3.87
CA GLY A 184 15.09 -12.00 -2.92
C GLY A 184 15.99 -13.22 -3.03
N VAL A 185 17.29 -13.01 -3.25
CA VAL A 185 18.29 -14.07 -3.15
C VAL A 185 18.03 -14.77 -1.82
N ARG A 186 17.82 -16.10 -1.87
CA ARG A 186 17.63 -16.93 -0.67
C ARG A 186 18.70 -16.50 0.33
N GLN A 187 18.29 -16.05 1.51
CA GLN A 187 19.19 -15.88 2.63
C GLN A 187 19.77 -17.28 2.88
N ALA A 188 21.00 -17.49 2.42
CA ALA A 188 21.67 -18.77 2.51
C ALA A 188 21.78 -19.13 4.00
N CYS A 189 21.28 -20.32 4.32
CA CYS A 189 21.59 -21.16 5.48
C CYS A 189 22.54 -20.51 6.50
N MET A 190 22.00 -20.08 7.65
CA MET A 190 22.78 -20.13 8.89
C MET A 190 22.39 -21.44 9.57
N ALA A 191 23.18 -22.47 9.28
CA ALA A 191 23.34 -23.66 10.09
C ALA A 191 24.23 -23.35 11.30
#